data_AF-E9EJ45-F1
#
_entry.id   AF-E9EJ45-F1
#
_cell.length_a   1.000
_cell.length_b   1.000
_cell.length_c   1.000
_cell.angle_alpha   90.00
_cell.angle_beta   90.00
_cell.angle_gamma   90.00
#
_symmetry.space_group_name_H-M   'P 1'
#
loop_
_entity.id
_entity.type
_entity.pdbx_description
1 polymer ?
#
loop_
_entity_poly.entity_id
_entity_poly.type
_entity_poly.pdbx_seq_one_letter_code
_entity_poly.pdbx_strand_id
1 'polypeptide(L)'
;MVNNGGWLDEVLWVANTKDSEDLQYLDEIIASDPVRHKKLTLPGDTMWVYTFSEAWKHLERGKFYVKIDDDIVWIDDDAIPHLVTGKINHPNAFVVSANIINNPPLGFMHYHMGALHPYFPELEPPSNRSNSWRPSQDPPWVGTQQIEFLETFTRPAMDRHS
;
A
#
# COMPACT_ATOMS: atom_id res chain seq x y z
N MET A 1 9.01 -13.25 -3.77
CA MET A 1 8.62 -14.68 -3.85
C MET A 1 9.76 -15.57 -3.38
N VAL A 2 9.46 -16.71 -2.74
CA VAL A 2 10.47 -17.67 -2.21
C VAL A 2 11.48 -18.15 -3.25
N ASN A 3 11.03 -18.44 -4.47
CA ASN A 3 11.93 -18.89 -5.55
C ASN A 3 12.92 -17.81 -6.03
N ASN A 4 12.69 -16.55 -5.63
CA ASN A 4 13.53 -15.40 -5.93
C ASN A 4 14.16 -14.82 -4.65
N GLY A 5 14.29 -15.62 -3.58
CA GLY A 5 14.88 -15.19 -2.31
C GLY A 5 13.98 -14.33 -1.40
N GLY A 6 12.70 -14.17 -1.75
CA GLY A 6 11.72 -13.46 -0.92
C GLY A 6 10.96 -14.38 0.05
N TRP A 7 9.91 -13.85 0.70
CA TRP A 7 9.19 -14.55 1.77
C TRP A 7 7.84 -15.17 1.37
N LEU A 8 7.23 -14.71 0.28
CA LEU A 8 5.90 -15.17 -0.15
C LEU A 8 6.00 -16.45 -0.99
N ASP A 9 5.21 -17.46 -0.62
CA ASP A 9 5.10 -18.78 -1.25
C ASP A 9 4.03 -18.84 -2.34
N GLU A 10 2.85 -18.30 -2.06
CA GLU A 10 1.71 -18.22 -3.00
C GLU A 10 1.04 -16.84 -2.99
N VAL A 11 0.25 -16.58 -4.04
CA VAL A 11 -0.59 -15.37 -4.17
C VAL A 11 -2.03 -15.82 -4.40
N LEU A 12 -2.90 -15.43 -3.47
CA LEU A 12 -4.34 -15.67 -3.57
C LEU A 12 -5.03 -14.39 -4.05
N TRP A 13 -5.56 -14.42 -5.26
CA TRP A 13 -6.29 -13.31 -5.87
C TRP A 13 -7.76 -13.36 -5.48
N VAL A 14 -8.23 -12.33 -4.78
CA VAL A 14 -9.65 -12.13 -4.47
C VAL A 14 -10.27 -11.25 -5.57
N ALA A 15 -10.86 -11.89 -6.58
CA ALA A 15 -11.49 -11.16 -7.68
C ALA A 15 -12.84 -10.59 -7.23
N ASN A 16 -12.90 -9.27 -7.07
CA ASN A 16 -14.10 -8.56 -6.66
C ASN A 16 -14.62 -7.58 -7.72
N THR A 17 -14.72 -8.06 -8.96
CA THR A 17 -15.18 -7.27 -10.12
C THR A 17 -16.06 -8.14 -11.01
N LYS A 18 -16.93 -7.51 -11.80
CA LYS A 18 -17.70 -8.13 -12.89
C LYS A 18 -17.16 -7.73 -14.27
N ASP A 19 -16.13 -6.90 -14.31
CA ASP A 19 -15.50 -6.47 -15.55
C ASP A 19 -14.81 -7.67 -16.22
N SER A 20 -15.17 -7.94 -17.47
CA SER A 20 -14.64 -9.07 -18.21
C SER A 20 -13.17 -8.90 -18.59
N GLU A 21 -12.71 -7.67 -18.82
CA GLU A 21 -11.32 -7.39 -19.20
C GLU A 21 -10.40 -7.61 -17.99
N ASP A 22 -10.80 -7.13 -16.81
CA ASP A 22 -10.06 -7.38 -15.55
C ASP A 22 -9.97 -8.88 -15.26
N LEU A 23 -11.08 -9.61 -15.43
CA LEU A 23 -11.13 -11.05 -15.19
C LEU A 23 -10.26 -11.82 -16.18
N GLN A 24 -10.27 -11.43 -17.45
CA GLN A 24 -9.40 -12.02 -18.47
C GLN A 24 -7.92 -11.77 -18.14
N TYR A 25 -7.56 -10.55 -17.75
CA TYR A 25 -6.19 -10.22 -17.37
C TYR A 25 -5.73 -11.01 -16.13
N LEU A 26 -6.62 -11.17 -15.14
CA LEU A 26 -6.33 -12.03 -13.99
C LEU A 26 -6.10 -13.48 -14.40
N ASP A 27 -6.89 -14.00 -15.34
CA ASP A 27 -6.72 -15.36 -15.85
C ASP A 27 -5.36 -15.53 -16.58
N GLU A 28 -4.88 -14.50 -17.28
CA GLU A 28 -3.53 -14.46 -17.87
C GLU A 28 -2.42 -14.50 -16.80
N ILE A 29 -2.55 -13.72 -15.72
CA ILE A 29 -1.62 -13.75 -14.59
C ILE A 29 -1.57 -15.15 -13.96
N ILE A 30 -2.73 -15.77 -13.73
CA ILE A 30 -2.81 -17.12 -13.17
C ILE A 30 -2.16 -18.14 -14.11
N ALA A 31 -2.43 -18.04 -15.41
CA ALA A 31 -1.85 -18.93 -16.41
C ALA A 31 -0.32 -18.82 -16.51
N SER A 32 0.26 -17.66 -16.16
CA SER A 32 1.71 -17.44 -16.20
C SER A 32 2.48 -18.27 -15.16
N ASP A 33 1.90 -18.53 -13.99
CA ASP A 33 2.43 -19.44 -12.97
C ASP A 33 1.27 -19.98 -12.08
N PRO A 34 0.58 -21.04 -12.52
CA PRO A 34 -0.62 -21.56 -11.84
C PRO A 34 -0.32 -22.29 -10.53
N VAL A 35 0.97 -22.57 -10.25
CA VAL A 35 1.37 -23.13 -8.95
C VAL A 35 1.38 -22.03 -7.90
N ARG A 36 1.79 -20.81 -8.27
CA ARG A 36 1.91 -19.67 -7.34
C ARG A 36 0.67 -18.80 -7.29
N HIS A 37 0.03 -18.53 -8.42
CA HIS A 37 -1.12 -17.65 -8.51
C HIS A 37 -2.40 -18.47 -8.51
N LYS A 38 -3.27 -18.22 -7.54
CA LYS A 38 -4.55 -18.90 -7.40
C LYS A 38 -5.66 -17.89 -7.24
N LYS A 39 -6.81 -18.16 -7.87
CA LYS A 39 -8.02 -17.39 -7.65
C LYS A 39 -8.75 -17.92 -6.43
N LEU A 40 -9.07 -17.05 -5.48
CA LEU A 40 -9.96 -17.39 -4.37
C LEU A 40 -11.40 -17.15 -4.82
N THR A 41 -12.10 -18.23 -5.16
CA THR A 41 -13.52 -18.15 -5.52
C THR A 41 -14.36 -18.01 -4.28
N LEU A 42 -15.06 -16.88 -4.15
CA LEU A 42 -15.98 -16.63 -3.06
C LEU A 42 -17.42 -16.86 -3.51
N PRO A 43 -18.23 -17.61 -2.76
CA PRO A 43 -19.62 -17.87 -3.13
C PRO A 43 -20.46 -16.60 -2.95
N GLY A 44 -21.13 -16.14 -4.02
CA GLY A 44 -22.04 -14.99 -4.01
C GLY A 44 -21.73 -13.94 -5.08
N ASP A 45 -22.46 -12.82 -5.05
CA ASP A 45 -22.13 -11.62 -5.83
C ASP A 45 -20.80 -10.98 -5.36
N THR A 46 -20.30 -10.01 -6.12
CA THR A 46 -19.18 -9.13 -5.73
C THR A 46 -19.37 -8.63 -4.30
N MET A 47 -18.32 -8.80 -3.50
CA MET A 47 -18.22 -8.33 -2.13
C MET A 47 -18.36 -6.81 -2.06
N TRP A 48 -19.10 -6.33 -1.08
CA TRP A 48 -19.09 -4.92 -0.73
C TRP A 48 -17.90 -4.60 0.18
N VAL A 49 -17.54 -3.33 0.33
CA VAL A 49 -16.32 -2.94 1.07
C VAL A 49 -16.31 -3.46 2.52
N TYR A 50 -17.49 -3.64 3.12
CA TYR A 50 -17.67 -4.17 4.48
C TYR A 50 -17.76 -5.69 4.57
N THR A 51 -17.87 -6.39 3.43
CA THR A 51 -17.94 -7.86 3.40
C THR A 51 -16.62 -8.51 3.02
N PHE A 52 -15.55 -7.74 2.76
CA PHE A 52 -14.22 -8.29 2.46
C PHE A 52 -13.70 -9.24 3.57
N SER A 53 -14.22 -9.09 4.79
CA SER A 53 -14.04 -10.02 5.91
C SER A 53 -14.40 -11.49 5.57
N GLU A 54 -15.31 -11.72 4.63
CA GLU A 54 -15.71 -13.06 4.18
C GLU A 54 -14.57 -13.81 3.49
N ALA A 55 -13.68 -13.11 2.77
CA ALA A 55 -12.55 -13.75 2.08
C ALA A 55 -11.65 -14.51 3.07
N TRP A 56 -11.46 -13.95 4.27
CA TRP A 56 -10.64 -14.54 5.33
C TRP A 56 -11.21 -15.85 5.87
N LYS A 57 -12.52 -16.11 5.72
CA LYS A 57 -13.15 -17.37 6.16
C LYS A 57 -12.75 -18.56 5.29
N HIS A 58 -12.29 -18.31 4.07
CA HIS A 58 -11.87 -19.34 3.13
C HIS A 58 -10.37 -19.66 3.22
N LEU A 59 -9.65 -18.97 4.10
CA LEU A 59 -8.22 -19.17 4.30
C LEU A 59 -7.94 -20.30 5.29
N GLU A 60 -6.83 -20.99 5.07
CA GLU A 60 -6.40 -22.09 5.92
C GLU A 60 -5.81 -21.58 7.24
N ARG A 61 -6.19 -22.22 8.34
CA ARG A 61 -5.63 -21.89 9.66
C ARG A 61 -4.17 -22.32 9.75
N GLY A 62 -3.40 -21.62 10.59
CA GLY A 62 -1.99 -21.93 10.86
C GLY A 62 -1.00 -21.35 9.85
N LYS A 63 -1.48 -20.56 8.88
CA LYS A 63 -0.64 -19.82 7.93
C LYS A 63 -0.58 -18.33 8.26
N PHE A 64 0.47 -17.66 7.78
CA PHE A 64 0.54 -16.20 7.77
C PHE A 64 0.05 -15.69 6.41
N TYR A 65 -0.83 -14.70 6.44
CA TYR A 65 -1.34 -14.04 5.24
C TYR A 65 -0.94 -12.57 5.26
N VAL A 66 -0.38 -12.11 4.14
CA VAL A 66 -0.08 -10.69 3.90
C VAL A 66 -1.09 -10.20 2.89
N LYS A 67 -1.99 -9.30 3.31
CA LYS A 67 -2.95 -8.65 2.40
C LYS A 67 -2.32 -7.39 1.83
N ILE A 68 -2.40 -7.28 0.51
CA ILE A 68 -1.88 -6.17 -0.30
C ILE A 68 -3.03 -5.71 -1.18
N ASP A 69 -3.28 -4.40 -1.25
CA ASP A 69 -4.27 -3.81 -2.15
C ASP A 69 -3.74 -3.76 -3.59
N ASP A 70 -4.64 -3.73 -4.57
CA ASP A 70 -4.32 -3.68 -6.00
C ASP A 70 -3.85 -2.30 -6.48
N ASP A 71 -4.03 -1.26 -5.66
CA ASP A 71 -3.57 0.11 -5.92
C ASP A 71 -2.22 0.45 -5.26
N ILE A 72 -1.51 -0.54 -4.70
CA ILE A 72 -0.17 -0.35 -4.17
C ILE A 72 0.84 -0.24 -5.32
N VAL A 73 1.47 0.94 -5.42
CA VAL A 73 2.43 1.26 -6.49
C VAL A 73 3.90 1.04 -6.11
N TRP A 74 4.20 0.97 -4.81
CA TRP A 74 5.56 0.78 -4.31
C TRP A 74 5.56 0.09 -2.94
N ILE A 75 6.51 -0.83 -2.75
CA ILE A 75 6.74 -1.56 -1.50
C ILE A 75 8.25 -1.53 -1.26
N ASP A 76 8.67 -1.16 -0.05
CA ASP A 76 10.07 -1.24 0.38
C ASP A 76 10.54 -2.71 0.40
N ASP A 77 11.77 -2.96 -0.04
CA ASP A 77 12.33 -4.33 -0.15
C ASP A 77 12.24 -5.12 1.16
N ASP A 78 12.36 -4.43 2.31
CA ASP A 78 12.32 -5.04 3.64
C ASP A 78 10.92 -5.01 4.29
N ALA A 79 9.90 -4.41 3.64
CA ALA A 79 8.57 -4.25 4.23
C ALA A 79 7.89 -5.59 4.57
N ILE A 80 7.88 -6.53 3.61
CA ILE A 80 7.27 -7.86 3.81
C ILE A 80 8.05 -8.68 4.86
N PRO A 81 9.38 -8.82 4.77
CA PRO A 81 10.19 -9.48 5.81
C PRO A 81 9.93 -8.93 7.21
N HIS A 82 9.91 -7.61 7.38
CA HIS A 82 9.67 -6.98 8.67
C HIS A 82 8.23 -7.19 9.17
N LEU A 83 7.23 -7.12 8.29
CA LEU A 83 5.85 -7.34 8.66
C LEU A 83 5.61 -8.78 9.16
N VAL A 84 6.15 -9.77 8.43
CA VAL A 84 6.03 -11.18 8.80
C VAL A 84 6.82 -11.48 10.08
N THR A 85 8.06 -10.99 10.19
CA THR A 85 8.89 -11.16 11.40
C THR A 85 8.24 -10.50 12.61
N GLY A 86 7.66 -9.31 12.46
CA GLY A 86 6.90 -8.63 13.51
C GLY A 86 5.73 -9.48 14.01
N LYS A 87 4.98 -10.11 13.10
CA LYS A 87 3.88 -11.00 13.48
C LYS A 87 4.37 -12.30 14.16
N ILE A 88 5.49 -12.88 13.72
CA ILE A 88 6.12 -14.05 14.36
C ILE A 88 6.56 -13.72 15.79
N ASN A 89 7.21 -12.56 15.98
CA ASN A 89 7.73 -12.13 17.29
C ASN A 89 6.63 -11.66 18.25
N HIS A 90 5.44 -11.33 17.73
CA HIS A 90 4.27 -10.93 18.51
C HIS A 90 3.06 -11.83 18.20
N PRO A 91 3.09 -13.11 18.60
CA PRO A 91 2.07 -14.09 18.20
C PRO A 91 0.66 -13.71 18.67
N ASN A 92 0.55 -13.00 19.79
CA ASN A 92 -0.72 -12.53 20.37
C ASN A 92 -1.31 -11.29 19.68
N ALA A 93 -0.54 -10.57 18.85
CA ALA A 93 -1.08 -9.44 18.09
C ALA A 93 -2.11 -9.97 17.09
N PHE A 94 -3.32 -9.41 17.03
CA PHE A 94 -4.33 -9.89 16.08
C PHE A 94 -3.87 -9.70 14.62
N VAL A 95 -3.35 -8.51 14.31
CA VAL A 95 -2.82 -8.12 13.00
C VAL A 95 -1.59 -7.23 13.18
N VAL A 96 -0.69 -7.25 12.20
CA VAL A 96 0.42 -6.30 12.06
C VAL A 96 0.22 -5.58 10.74
N SER A 97 0.28 -4.25 10.76
CA SER A 97 0.18 -3.41 9.56
C SER A 97 1.54 -2.82 9.23
N ALA A 98 1.81 -2.65 7.93
CA ALA A 98 2.93 -1.85 7.47
C ALA A 98 2.68 -0.35 7.75
N ASN A 99 3.75 0.43 7.60
CA ASN A 99 3.66 1.88 7.60
C ASN A 99 3.18 2.38 6.24
N ILE A 100 1.86 2.40 6.01
CA ILE A 100 1.25 2.70 4.71
C ILE A 100 1.07 4.20 4.54
N ILE A 101 1.73 4.78 3.54
CA ILE A 101 1.57 6.19 3.17
C ILE A 101 0.19 6.42 2.56
N ASN A 102 -0.44 7.56 2.86
CA ASN A 102 -1.77 7.94 2.36
C ASN A 102 -2.93 7.03 2.83
N ASN A 103 -2.71 6.20 3.84
CA ASN A 103 -3.77 5.46 4.53
C ASN A 103 -4.45 6.37 5.57
N PRO A 104 -5.79 6.51 5.64
CA PRO A 104 -6.43 7.55 6.46
C PRO A 104 -6.05 7.52 7.97
N PRO A 105 -6.03 6.36 8.66
CA PRO A 105 -5.52 6.28 10.03
C PRO A 105 -4.05 6.72 10.21
N LEU A 106 -3.17 6.34 9.29
CA LEU A 106 -1.73 6.61 9.40
C LEU A 106 -1.34 8.00 8.90
N GLY A 107 -2.08 8.57 7.94
CA GLY A 107 -1.84 9.90 7.41
C GLY A 107 -1.89 10.98 8.49
N PHE A 108 -2.80 10.83 9.46
CA PHE A 108 -2.82 11.69 10.65
C PHE A 108 -1.51 11.59 11.44
N MET A 109 -1.04 10.39 11.73
CA MET A 109 0.19 10.17 12.49
C MET A 109 1.42 10.69 11.74
N HIS A 110 1.52 10.41 10.45
CA HIS A 110 2.62 10.87 9.60
C HIS A 110 2.71 12.39 9.55
N TYR A 111 1.57 13.07 9.43
CA TYR A 111 1.50 14.52 9.48
C TYR A 111 2.05 15.06 10.82
N HIS A 112 1.61 14.51 11.95
CA HIS A 112 2.01 14.99 13.27
C HIS A 112 3.47 14.67 13.62
N MET A 113 4.04 13.64 13.01
CA MET A 113 5.45 13.27 13.17
C MET A 113 6.39 14.03 12.21
N GLY A 114 5.85 14.84 11.28
CA GLY A 114 6.64 15.47 10.24
C GLY A 114 7.23 14.48 9.24
N ALA A 115 6.68 13.27 9.14
CA ALA A 115 7.15 12.22 8.25
C ALA A 115 6.77 12.46 6.78
N LEU A 116 5.77 13.33 6.55
CA LEU A 116 5.37 13.78 5.23
C LEU A 116 5.66 15.26 5.10
N HIS A 117 6.49 15.61 4.13
CA HIS A 117 6.58 16.98 3.65
C HIS A 117 5.50 17.15 2.59
N PRO A 118 4.47 17.98 2.83
CA PRO A 118 3.47 18.23 1.82
C PRO A 118 4.16 18.77 0.57
N TYR A 119 3.82 18.20 -0.58
CA TYR A 119 4.13 18.83 -1.85
C TYR A 119 3.37 20.15 -1.90
N PHE A 120 4.09 21.25 -1.69
CA PHE A 120 3.51 22.56 -1.92
C PHE A 120 3.41 22.77 -3.43
N PRO A 121 2.25 23.24 -3.93
CA PRO A 121 2.14 23.56 -5.34
C PRO A 121 3.25 24.55 -5.69
N GLU A 122 3.89 24.32 -6.83
CA GLU A 122 4.83 25.26 -7.41
C GLU A 122 4.11 26.60 -7.58
N LEU A 123 4.55 27.61 -6.82
CA LEU A 123 3.92 28.94 -6.84
C LEU A 123 4.20 29.67 -8.16
N GLU A 124 5.29 29.28 -8.81
CA GLU A 124 5.72 29.82 -10.10
C GLU A 124 5.71 28.69 -11.14
N PRO A 125 5.17 28.93 -12.35
CA PRO A 125 5.18 27.93 -13.40
C PRO A 125 6.62 27.57 -13.80
N PRO A 126 6.93 26.27 -14.03
CA PRO A 126 8.28 25.88 -14.43
C PRO A 126 8.66 26.54 -15.76
N SER A 127 9.90 27.05 -15.84
CA SER A 127 10.44 27.72 -17.02
C SER A 127 10.57 26.80 -18.22
N ASN A 128 10.74 25.50 -17.98
CA ASN A 128 10.72 24.43 -18.97
C ASN A 128 9.52 23.52 -18.70
N ARG A 129 8.36 23.89 -19.25
CA ARG A 129 7.18 23.00 -19.23
C ARG A 129 7.45 21.82 -20.16
N SER A 130 7.57 20.63 -19.58
CA SER A 130 7.36 19.41 -20.34
C SER A 130 5.89 19.35 -20.75
N ASN A 131 5.59 19.11 -22.03
CA ASN A 131 4.21 18.84 -22.48
C ASN A 131 3.76 17.41 -22.13
N SER A 132 4.53 16.70 -21.31
CA SER A 132 4.26 15.33 -20.90
C SER A 132 3.86 15.30 -19.44
N TRP A 133 2.86 14.48 -19.13
CA TRP A 133 2.42 14.21 -17.76
C TRP A 133 3.34 13.21 -17.03
N ARG A 134 4.35 12.65 -17.70
CA ARG A 134 5.21 11.58 -17.16
C ARG A 134 6.31 12.18 -16.26
N PRO A 135 6.33 11.88 -14.94
CA PRO A 135 7.33 12.42 -14.02
C PRO A 135 8.77 12.01 -14.36
N SER A 136 8.94 10.87 -15.03
CA SER A 136 10.26 10.39 -15.49
C SER A 136 10.89 11.25 -16.58
N GLN A 137 10.11 12.15 -17.20
CA GLN A 137 10.59 13.08 -18.21
C GLN A 137 10.85 14.48 -17.64
N ASP A 138 10.56 14.68 -16.35
CA ASP A 138 10.88 15.92 -15.68
C ASP A 138 12.37 15.94 -15.30
N PRO A 139 13.00 17.12 -15.33
CA PRO A 139 14.36 17.26 -14.84
C PRO A 139 14.43 16.84 -13.36
N PRO A 140 15.52 16.21 -12.93
CA PRO A 140 15.69 15.85 -11.52
C PRO A 140 15.55 17.10 -10.67
N TRP A 141 14.75 17.00 -9.59
CA TRP A 141 14.53 18.11 -8.68
C TRP A 141 15.85 18.59 -8.10
N VAL A 142 16.17 19.87 -8.31
CA VAL A 142 17.31 20.55 -7.69
C VAL A 142 16.75 21.49 -6.64
N GLY A 143 16.74 21.02 -5.39
CA GLY A 143 16.27 21.83 -4.28
C GLY A 143 17.12 23.07 -4.05
N THR A 144 16.47 24.18 -3.70
CA THR A 144 17.17 25.28 -3.03
C THR A 144 17.59 24.79 -1.64
N GLN A 145 18.90 24.76 -1.38
CA GLN A 145 19.38 24.64 0.00
C GLN A 145 18.75 25.78 0.80
N GLN A 146 18.01 25.44 1.85
CA GLN A 146 17.15 26.30 2.67
C GLN A 146 15.75 26.55 2.10
N ILE A 147 14.85 25.61 2.37
CA ILE A 147 13.51 25.99 2.79
C ILE A 147 13.63 26.28 4.29
N GLU A 148 13.76 27.56 4.66
CA GLU A 148 13.50 27.96 6.05
C GLU A 148 12.00 27.82 6.29
N PHE A 149 11.62 26.74 6.98
CA PHE A 149 10.27 26.61 7.49
C PHE A 149 10.06 27.74 8.50
N LEU A 150 9.14 28.66 8.21
CA LEU A 150 8.66 29.60 9.22
C LEU A 150 8.15 28.78 10.41
N GLU A 151 8.85 28.85 11.54
CA GLU A 151 8.51 28.21 12.82
C GLU A 151 7.15 28.67 13.40
N THR A 152 6.39 29.50 12.68
CA THR A 152 5.14 30.09 13.15
C THR A 152 3.94 29.15 13.13
N PHE A 153 4.09 27.89 12.69
CA PHE A 153 3.05 26.88 12.90
C PHE A 153 3.18 26.29 14.32
N THR A 154 2.73 27.05 15.32
CA THR A 154 2.50 26.51 16.65
C THR A 154 1.54 25.32 16.55
N ARG A 155 2.00 24.15 16.98
CA ARG A 155 1.17 22.94 17.12
C ARG A 155 -0.10 23.31 17.91
N PRO A 156 -1.31 22.99 17.43
CA PRO A 156 -2.50 23.08 18.26
C PRO A 156 -2.27 22.25 19.53
N ALA A 157 -2.60 22.81 20.69
CA ALA A 157 -2.58 22.06 21.93
C ALA A 157 -3.52 20.84 21.78
N MET A 158 -2.97 19.64 21.95
CA MET A 158 -3.79 18.43 22.06
C MET A 158 -4.49 18.48 23.41
N ASP A 159 -5.74 18.96 23.42
CA ASP A 159 -6.63 18.75 24.55
C ASP A 159 -6.87 17.25 24.68
N ARG A 160 -6.41 16.71 25.81
CA ARG A 160 -6.65 15.32 26.20
C ARG A 160 -8.13 15.19 26.54
N HIS A 161 -8.93 14.75 25.57
CA HIS A 161 -10.25 14.22 25.87
C HIS A 161 -10.08 12.76 26.31
N SER A 162 -10.15 12.58 27.64
CA SER A 162 -10.39 11.33 28.35
C SER A 162 -11.74 10.73 28.02
#